data_AF-A0A160T530-F1
#
_entry.id   AF-A0A160T530-F1
#
_cell.length_a   1.000
_cell.length_b   1.000
_cell.length_c   1.000
_cell.angle_alpha   90.00
_cell.angle_beta   90.00
_cell.angle_gamma   90.00
#
_symmetry.space_group_name_H-M   'P 1'
#
loop_
_entity.id
_entity.type
_entity.pdbx_description
1 polymer ?
#
loop_
_entity_poly.entity_id
_entity_poly.type
_entity_poly.pdbx_seq_one_letter_code
_entity_poly.pdbx_strand_id
1 'polypeptide(L)'
;MITRVGDDASVWESRWAPYDEAVYGRVLEWVPDGAAVLDIGAGDLRLARRLARRARVVYAIEQHAGLIAGPPLPDNLIVTIGDARALPFPPVDVAVLLMRHCRHFALYRRKLEAVGCARLITNARWGLDVEWIDLTARPRPYAGLALGWYACRCGATGFRPGQPEELTPELAETIFEVDDCPECYHGRNRYRLS
;
A
#
# COMPACT_ATOMS: atom_id res chain seq x y z
N MET A 1 33.95 27.54 1.40
CA MET A 1 33.21 26.63 2.31
C MET A 1 31.73 26.87 2.07
N ILE A 2 31.07 25.97 1.33
CA ILE A 2 29.62 26.03 1.12
C ILE A 2 28.99 25.18 2.22
N THR A 3 28.30 25.82 3.15
CA THR A 3 27.48 25.16 4.16
C THR A 3 26.29 24.50 3.47
N ARG A 4 26.19 23.17 3.60
CA ARG A 4 24.98 22.42 3.23
C ARG A 4 23.85 22.88 4.14
N VAL A 5 22.82 23.49 3.54
CA VAL A 5 21.54 23.75 4.19
C VAL A 5 20.91 22.41 4.52
N GLY A 6 20.40 22.30 5.75
CA GLY A 6 20.01 21.04 6.39
C GLY A 6 18.87 20.30 5.69
N ASP A 7 19.05 18.99 5.58
CA ASP A 7 17.94 18.06 5.43
C ASP A 7 17.15 18.08 6.75
N ASP A 8 16.03 18.78 6.73
CA ASP A 8 15.19 19.12 7.86
C ASP A 8 14.62 17.86 8.55
N ALA A 9 15.04 17.61 9.78
CA ALA A 9 14.55 16.50 10.60
C ALA A 9 13.02 16.53 10.76
N SER A 10 12.37 17.69 10.68
CA SER A 10 10.91 17.83 10.77
C SER A 10 10.17 17.33 9.51
N VAL A 11 10.78 17.46 8.33
CA VAL A 11 10.29 16.87 7.07
C VAL A 11 10.52 15.36 7.06
N TRP A 12 11.56 14.89 7.76
CA TRP A 12 11.84 13.47 7.95
C TRP A 12 10.90 12.81 8.97
N GLU A 13 10.65 13.43 10.14
CA GLU A 13 9.73 12.91 11.17
C GLU A 13 8.27 12.88 10.69
N SER A 14 7.83 13.89 9.93
CA SER A 14 6.47 13.92 9.36
C SER A 14 6.21 12.83 8.31
N ARG A 15 7.24 12.23 7.71
CA ARG A 15 7.09 11.10 6.76
C ARG A 15 6.90 9.75 7.44
N TRP A 16 7.34 9.61 8.70
CA TRP A 16 7.24 8.39 9.50
C TRP A 16 6.28 8.52 10.68
N ALA A 17 5.54 9.63 10.75
CA ALA A 17 4.53 9.85 11.76
C ALA A 17 3.58 8.64 11.83
N PRO A 18 3.34 8.11 13.05
CA PRO A 18 2.32 7.10 13.32
C PRO A 18 1.03 7.39 12.56
N TYR A 19 0.41 6.33 12.03
CA TYR A 19 -1.00 6.45 11.66
C TYR A 19 -1.85 6.52 12.91
N ASP A 20 -3.01 7.15 12.81
CA ASP A 20 -3.97 7.20 13.91
C ASP A 20 -4.55 5.80 14.21
N GLU A 21 -5.21 5.69 15.36
CA GLU A 21 -5.83 4.44 15.79
C GLU A 21 -6.99 4.00 14.90
N ALA A 22 -7.64 4.91 14.18
CA ALA A 22 -8.74 4.56 13.28
C ALA A 22 -8.22 3.80 12.06
N VAL A 23 -7.10 4.24 11.48
CA VAL A 23 -6.39 3.56 10.39
C VAL A 23 -5.96 2.18 10.85
N TYR A 24 -5.27 2.06 11.99
CA TYR A 24 -4.83 0.76 12.48
C TYR A 24 -6.00 -0.16 12.83
N GLY A 25 -7.05 0.37 13.44
CA GLY A 25 -8.28 -0.36 13.76
C GLY A 25 -8.90 -0.99 12.51
N ARG A 26 -9.01 -0.22 11.42
CA ARG A 26 -9.57 -0.70 10.15
C ARG A 26 -8.72 -1.78 9.48
N VAL A 27 -7.39 -1.63 9.50
CA VAL A 27 -6.49 -2.71 9.01
C VAL A 27 -6.70 -3.98 9.83
N LEU A 28 -6.76 -3.87 11.15
CA LEU A 28 -6.94 -4.99 12.05
C LEU A 28 -8.29 -5.69 11.85
N GLU A 29 -9.35 -4.96 11.52
CA GLU A 29 -10.68 -5.49 11.23
C GLU A 29 -10.72 -6.31 9.94
N TRP A 30 -9.98 -5.88 8.91
CA TRP A 30 -9.97 -6.55 7.60
C TRP A 30 -8.99 -7.71 7.49
N VAL A 31 -8.07 -7.87 8.44
CA VAL A 31 -7.17 -9.01 8.51
C VAL A 31 -7.90 -10.18 9.19
N PRO A 32 -8.15 -11.30 8.49
CA PRO A 32 -8.77 -12.46 9.10
C PRO A 32 -7.88 -13.05 10.19
N ASP A 33 -8.50 -13.59 11.23
CA ASP A 33 -7.78 -14.37 12.23
C ASP A 33 -7.13 -15.60 11.57
N GLY A 34 -5.88 -15.89 11.93
CA GLY A 34 -5.11 -17.01 11.37
C GLY A 34 -4.50 -16.76 9.99
N ALA A 35 -4.65 -15.58 9.38
CA ALA A 35 -4.00 -15.24 8.11
C ALA A 35 -2.47 -15.19 8.24
N ALA A 36 -1.74 -15.52 7.17
CA ALA A 36 -0.37 -15.08 6.96
C ALA A 36 -0.37 -13.65 6.39
N VAL A 37 0.34 -12.74 7.05
CA VAL A 37 0.31 -11.30 6.73
C VAL A 37 1.70 -10.80 6.35
N LEU A 38 1.80 -9.95 5.33
CA LEU A 38 2.99 -9.17 5.01
C LEU A 38 2.75 -7.68 5.31
N ASP A 39 3.54 -7.07 6.19
CA ASP A 39 3.56 -5.63 6.47
C ASP A 39 4.76 -4.97 5.76
N ILE A 40 4.48 -4.21 4.70
CA ILE A 40 5.48 -3.59 3.82
C ILE A 40 5.80 -2.17 4.33
N GLY A 41 7.06 -1.93 4.70
CA GLY A 41 7.46 -0.67 5.34
C GLY A 41 6.93 -0.56 6.75
N ALA A 42 7.21 -1.57 7.55
CA ALA A 42 6.60 -1.77 8.86
C ALA A 42 7.01 -0.72 9.91
N GLY A 43 7.95 0.18 9.60
CA GLY A 43 8.39 1.25 10.48
C GLY A 43 8.91 0.72 11.81
N ASP A 44 8.35 1.20 12.91
CA ASP A 44 8.69 0.76 14.27
C ASP A 44 7.99 -0.53 14.71
N LEU A 45 7.40 -1.27 13.76
CA LEU A 45 6.67 -2.52 13.96
C LEU A 45 5.38 -2.39 14.78
N ARG A 46 4.88 -1.18 15.03
CA ARG A 46 3.68 -0.99 15.86
C ARG A 46 2.47 -1.73 15.32
N LEU A 47 2.21 -1.63 14.01
CA LEU A 47 1.13 -2.36 13.36
C LEU A 47 1.42 -3.87 13.31
N ALA A 48 2.62 -4.26 12.87
CA ALA A 48 3.05 -5.66 12.82
C ALA A 48 2.88 -6.40 14.16
N ARG A 49 3.20 -5.77 15.30
CA ARG A 49 3.00 -6.34 16.64
C ARG A 49 1.52 -6.53 17.00
N ARG A 50 0.64 -5.66 16.50
CA ARG A 50 -0.81 -5.78 16.70
C ARG A 50 -1.37 -6.89 15.82
N LEU A 51 -0.92 -6.98 14.57
CA LEU A 51 -1.26 -8.05 13.64
C LEU A 51 -0.86 -9.42 14.20
N ALA A 52 0.30 -9.52 14.84
CA ALA A 52 0.81 -10.76 15.43
C ALA A 52 -0.13 -11.36 16.51
N ARG A 53 -1.03 -10.57 17.11
CA ARG A 53 -2.02 -11.07 18.08
C ARG A 53 -3.15 -11.88 17.44
N ARG A 54 -3.34 -11.78 16.12
CA ARG A 54 -4.42 -12.46 15.38
C ARG A 54 -3.96 -13.30 14.20
N ALA A 55 -2.88 -12.87 13.53
CA ALA A 55 -2.32 -13.57 12.39
C ALA A 55 -1.62 -14.86 12.84
N ARG A 56 -1.63 -15.88 11.98
CA ARG A 56 -0.81 -17.09 12.17
C ARG A 56 0.68 -16.73 12.11
N VAL A 57 1.03 -15.84 11.19
CA VAL A 57 2.40 -15.34 10.99
C VAL A 57 2.34 -13.94 10.39
N VAL A 58 3.23 -13.06 10.84
CA VAL A 58 3.43 -11.73 10.28
C VAL A 58 4.86 -11.64 9.78
N TYR A 59 5.03 -11.36 8.50
CA TYR A 59 6.29 -10.95 7.90
C TYR A 59 6.32 -9.43 7.87
N ALA A 60 7.32 -8.80 8.47
CA ALA A 60 7.49 -7.36 8.45
C ALA A 60 8.77 -7.00 7.70
N ILE A 61 8.67 -6.10 6.72
CA ILE A 61 9.84 -5.59 6.00
C ILE A 61 10.03 -4.11 6.34
N GLU A 62 11.20 -3.75 6.83
CA GLU A 62 11.59 -2.36 7.08
C GLU A 62 13.04 -2.16 6.63
N GLN A 63 13.32 -1.06 5.92
CA GLN A 63 14.67 -0.78 5.40
C GLN A 63 15.58 -0.13 6.46
N HIS A 64 15.00 0.57 7.42
CA HIS A 64 15.73 1.31 8.45
C HIS A 64 15.79 0.52 9.75
N ALA A 65 16.90 -0.19 9.97
CA ALA A 65 17.15 -0.95 11.20
C ALA A 65 16.96 -0.12 12.49
N GLY A 66 17.29 1.19 12.44
CA GLY A 66 17.16 2.09 13.59
C GLY A 66 15.72 2.37 14.03
N LEU A 67 14.71 2.05 13.22
CA LEU A 67 13.29 2.14 13.61
C LEU A 67 12.85 0.92 14.42
N ILE A 68 13.56 -0.20 14.29
CA ILE A 68 13.22 -1.46 14.95
C ILE A 68 13.72 -1.39 16.38
N ALA A 69 12.82 -1.05 17.29
CA ALA A 69 13.11 -0.96 18.71
C ALA A 69 11.98 -1.55 19.56
N GLY A 70 12.21 -1.61 20.87
CA GLY A 70 11.19 -1.98 21.86
C GLY A 70 11.31 -3.41 22.37
N PRO A 71 10.20 -3.97 22.90
CA PRO A 71 10.22 -5.25 23.61
C PRO A 71 10.56 -6.41 22.68
N PRO A 72 10.84 -7.61 23.22
CA PRO A 72 11.01 -8.82 22.42
C PRO A 72 9.91 -8.97 21.36
N LEU A 73 10.29 -9.48 20.18
CA LEU A 73 9.34 -9.74 19.11
C LEU A 73 8.47 -10.95 19.49
N PRO A 74 7.16 -10.93 19.20
CA PRO A 74 6.34 -12.14 19.24
C PRO A 74 6.94 -13.23 18.35
N ASP A 75 6.82 -14.50 18.76
CA ASP A 75 7.42 -15.64 18.03
C ASP A 75 6.93 -15.75 16.57
N ASN A 76 5.71 -15.28 16.29
CA ASN A 76 5.11 -15.29 14.97
C ASN A 76 5.33 -13.98 14.18
N LEU A 77 6.16 -13.06 14.67
CA LEU A 77 6.55 -11.83 13.97
C LEU A 77 7.98 -11.96 13.42
N ILE A 78 8.10 -12.18 12.12
CA ILE A 78 9.36 -12.35 11.40
C ILE A 78 9.74 -11.02 10.74
N VAL A 79 10.80 -10.39 11.23
CA VAL A 79 11.27 -9.09 10.73
C VAL A 79 12.45 -9.29 9.78
N THR A 80 12.34 -8.74 8.57
CA THR A 80 13.43 -8.69 7.59
C THR A 80 13.86 -7.24 7.37
N ILE A 81 15.13 -6.96 7.62
CA ILE A 81 15.71 -5.63 7.38
C ILE A 81 16.16 -5.54 5.93
N GLY A 82 15.58 -4.62 5.17
CA GLY A 82 16.03 -4.33 3.82
C GLY A 82 14.98 -3.65 2.94
N ASP A 83 15.39 -3.34 1.71
CA ASP A 83 14.54 -2.68 0.74
C ASP A 83 13.47 -3.64 0.20
N ALA A 84 12.20 -3.38 0.57
CA ALA A 84 11.05 -4.15 0.11
C ALA A 84 10.90 -4.18 -1.41
N ARG A 85 11.54 -3.28 -2.16
CA ARG A 85 11.57 -3.32 -3.64
C ARG A 85 12.41 -4.50 -4.13
N ALA A 86 13.52 -4.78 -3.47
CA ALA A 86 14.48 -5.82 -3.87
C ALA A 86 14.21 -7.18 -3.23
N LEU A 87 13.72 -7.22 -2.00
CA LEU A 87 13.51 -8.48 -1.26
C LEU A 87 12.37 -9.33 -1.85
N PRO A 88 12.50 -10.67 -1.93
CA PRO A 88 11.39 -11.52 -2.32
C PRO A 88 10.26 -11.43 -1.29
N PHE A 89 9.01 -11.54 -1.74
CA PHE A 89 7.85 -11.63 -0.84
C PHE A 89 7.57 -13.12 -0.53
N PRO A 90 7.23 -13.46 0.73
CA PRO A 90 6.76 -14.80 1.06
C PRO A 90 5.31 -14.99 0.57
N PRO A 91 4.83 -16.25 0.42
CA PRO A 91 3.42 -16.53 0.24
C PRO A 91 2.62 -16.02 1.45
N VAL A 92 1.60 -15.20 1.20
CA VAL A 92 0.77 -14.57 2.24
C VAL A 92 -0.68 -14.46 1.77
N ASP A 93 -1.60 -14.49 2.73
CA ASP A 93 -3.04 -14.37 2.47
C ASP A 93 -3.42 -12.89 2.30
N VAL A 94 -2.80 -12.00 3.09
CA VAL A 94 -3.07 -10.57 3.14
C VAL A 94 -1.76 -9.78 3.20
N ALA A 95 -1.70 -8.67 2.47
CA ALA A 95 -0.61 -7.71 2.59
C ALA A 95 -1.13 -6.34 3.03
N VAL A 96 -0.25 -5.60 3.71
CA VAL A 96 -0.48 -4.25 4.21
C VAL A 96 0.59 -3.34 3.63
N LEU A 97 0.17 -2.22 3.02
CA LEU A 97 1.04 -1.19 2.48
C LEU A 97 0.53 0.18 2.93
N LEU A 98 0.89 0.59 4.15
CA LEU A 98 0.56 1.92 4.67
C LEU A 98 1.67 2.92 4.36
N MET A 99 1.73 3.35 3.10
CA MET A 99 2.70 4.32 2.60
C MET A 99 2.01 5.41 1.78
N ARG A 100 1.47 6.44 2.43
CA ARG A 100 0.74 7.57 1.80
C ARG A 100 1.50 8.30 0.66
N HIS A 101 2.81 8.13 0.57
CA HIS A 101 3.66 8.71 -0.47
C HIS A 101 4.33 7.66 -1.35
N CYS A 102 3.74 6.47 -1.46
CA CYS A 102 4.30 5.37 -2.24
C CYS A 102 4.34 5.72 -3.73
N ARG A 103 5.53 5.69 -4.32
CA ARG A 103 5.72 5.81 -5.77
C ARG A 103 5.88 4.46 -6.47
N HIS A 104 5.88 3.37 -5.70
CA HIS A 104 6.19 2.02 -6.16
C HIS A 104 5.00 1.06 -6.07
N PHE A 105 3.77 1.59 -6.02
CA PHE A 105 2.55 0.78 -5.84
C PHE A 105 2.46 -0.37 -6.85
N ALA A 106 2.66 -0.08 -8.14
CA ALA A 106 2.61 -1.08 -9.22
C ALA A 106 3.64 -2.20 -9.04
N LEU A 107 4.81 -1.89 -8.47
CA LEU A 107 5.83 -2.89 -8.16
C LEU A 107 5.34 -3.80 -7.04
N TYR A 108 4.90 -3.24 -5.92
CA TYR A 108 4.43 -4.04 -4.78
C TYR A 108 3.22 -4.89 -5.15
N ARG A 109 2.26 -4.34 -5.89
CA ARG A 109 1.12 -5.11 -6.40
C ARG A 109 1.56 -6.34 -7.20
N ARG A 110 2.45 -6.18 -8.18
CA ARG A 110 2.95 -7.30 -8.99
C ARG A 110 3.66 -8.36 -8.17
N LYS A 111 4.44 -7.95 -7.15
CA LYS A 111 5.12 -8.88 -6.25
C LYS A 111 4.13 -9.68 -5.41
N LEU A 112 3.05 -9.05 -4.96
CA LEU A 112 1.98 -9.70 -4.21
C LEU A 112 1.19 -10.69 -5.09
N GLU A 113 0.83 -10.29 -6.30
CA GLU A 113 0.17 -11.17 -7.28
C GLU A 113 1.05 -12.38 -7.61
N ALA A 114 2.37 -12.19 -7.77
CA ALA A 114 3.32 -13.26 -8.09
C ALA A 114 3.45 -14.33 -6.98
N VAL A 115 3.17 -13.98 -5.73
CA VAL A 115 3.17 -14.92 -4.59
C VAL A 115 1.78 -15.44 -4.24
N GLY A 116 0.79 -15.15 -5.10
CA GLY A 116 -0.59 -15.60 -4.92
C GLY A 116 -1.36 -14.87 -3.81
N CYS A 117 -0.91 -13.70 -3.38
CA CYS A 117 -1.63 -12.92 -2.39
C CYS A 117 -2.97 -12.45 -2.94
N ALA A 118 -4.05 -12.69 -2.19
CA ALA A 118 -5.40 -12.35 -2.62
C ALA A 118 -5.84 -10.93 -2.24
N ARG A 119 -5.25 -10.35 -1.19
CA ARG A 119 -5.77 -9.13 -0.57
C ARG A 119 -4.66 -8.14 -0.24
N LEU A 120 -4.86 -6.87 -0.60
CA LEU A 120 -4.01 -5.76 -0.21
C LEU A 120 -4.82 -4.70 0.54
N ILE A 121 -4.39 -4.38 1.76
CA ILE A 121 -4.90 -3.24 2.54
C ILE A 121 -3.90 -2.11 2.42
N THR A 122 -4.32 -0.92 1.97
CA THR A 122 -3.37 0.14 1.64
C THR A 122 -3.97 1.52 1.71
N ASN A 123 -3.15 2.54 1.93
CA ASN A 123 -3.52 3.95 1.70
C ASN A 123 -2.63 4.59 0.62
N ALA A 124 -1.91 3.77 -0.14
CA ALA A 124 -0.89 4.24 -1.07
C ALA A 124 -1.46 4.97 -2.29
N ARG A 125 -2.69 4.66 -2.71
CA ARG A 125 -3.33 5.31 -3.87
C ARG A 125 -4.00 6.63 -3.49
N TRP A 126 -4.69 6.66 -2.35
CA TRP A 126 -5.50 7.81 -1.91
C TRP A 126 -4.78 8.76 -0.95
N GLY A 127 -3.74 8.29 -0.25
CA GLY A 127 -2.90 9.10 0.63
C GLY A 127 -3.49 9.44 2.01
N LEU A 128 -4.78 9.17 2.23
CA LEU A 128 -5.48 9.46 3.49
C LEU A 128 -6.06 8.17 4.08
N ASP A 129 -7.19 7.72 3.54
CA ASP A 129 -7.90 6.53 4.01
C ASP A 129 -7.29 5.23 3.52
N VAL A 130 -7.57 4.15 4.27
CA VAL A 130 -7.24 2.79 3.84
C VAL A 130 -8.33 2.22 2.96
N GLU A 131 -7.92 1.59 1.88
CA GLU A 131 -8.75 0.79 1.00
C GLU A 131 -8.35 -0.69 1.11
N TRP A 132 -9.33 -1.54 0.82
CA TRP A 132 -9.15 -2.97 0.66
C TRP A 132 -9.24 -3.31 -0.83
N ILE A 133 -8.24 -4.02 -1.34
CA ILE A 133 -8.12 -4.39 -2.75
C ILE A 133 -8.13 -5.91 -2.86
N ASP A 134 -9.06 -6.44 -3.66
CA ASP A 134 -9.01 -7.80 -4.17
C ASP A 134 -8.00 -7.88 -5.33
N LEU A 135 -6.85 -8.52 -5.07
CA LEU A 135 -5.79 -8.69 -6.06
C LEU A 135 -6.14 -9.72 -7.14
N THR A 136 -7.16 -10.55 -6.91
CA THR A 136 -7.62 -11.59 -7.84
C THR A 136 -8.65 -11.07 -8.84
N ALA A 137 -9.32 -9.97 -8.53
CA ALA A 137 -10.34 -9.36 -9.38
C ALA A 137 -9.73 -8.83 -10.69
N ARG A 138 -10.36 -9.08 -11.84
CA ARG A 138 -9.91 -8.56 -13.13
C ARG A 138 -10.18 -7.05 -13.23
N PRO A 139 -9.23 -6.25 -13.73
CA PRO A 139 -9.44 -4.82 -13.92
C PRO A 139 -10.31 -4.56 -15.14
N ARG A 140 -10.91 -3.37 -15.20
CA ARG A 140 -11.51 -2.85 -16.43
C ARG A 140 -10.47 -2.03 -17.22
N PRO A 141 -10.39 -2.17 -18.55
CA PRO A 141 -9.60 -1.25 -19.37
C PRO A 141 -10.03 0.19 -19.11
N TYR A 142 -9.09 1.08 -18.79
CA TYR A 142 -9.40 2.49 -18.58
C TYR A 142 -10.19 3.07 -19.76
N ALA A 143 -9.83 2.70 -20.99
CA ALA A 143 -10.51 3.13 -22.21
C ALA A 143 -12.02 2.83 -22.20
N GLY A 144 -12.44 1.75 -21.55
CA GLY A 144 -13.84 1.32 -21.45
C GLY A 144 -14.65 1.98 -20.32
N LEU A 145 -14.03 2.79 -19.45
CA LEU A 145 -14.75 3.54 -18.41
C LEU A 145 -15.42 4.76 -19.04
N ALA A 146 -16.74 4.94 -18.97
CA ALA A 146 -17.39 6.11 -19.57
C ALA A 146 -17.15 7.40 -18.75
N LEU A 147 -17.45 7.32 -17.46
CA LEU A 147 -17.49 8.42 -16.48
C LEU A 147 -17.26 7.82 -15.07
N GLY A 148 -16.65 8.57 -14.16
CA GLY A 148 -16.60 8.22 -12.74
C GLY A 148 -15.20 8.14 -12.13
N TRP A 149 -15.14 7.84 -10.83
CA TRP A 149 -13.88 7.65 -10.11
C TRP A 149 -13.20 6.35 -10.51
N TYR A 150 -11.88 6.40 -10.67
CA TYR A 150 -11.07 5.24 -10.95
C TYR A 150 -9.87 5.14 -10.03
N ALA A 151 -9.46 3.89 -9.77
CA ALA A 151 -8.24 3.56 -9.09
C ALA A 151 -7.47 2.53 -9.92
N CYS A 152 -6.39 2.98 -10.56
CA CYS A 152 -5.65 2.15 -11.49
C CYS A 152 -4.71 1.19 -10.75
N ARG A 153 -4.44 0.03 -11.36
CA ARG A 153 -3.45 -0.95 -10.91
C ARG A 153 -2.03 -0.39 -10.85
N CYS A 154 -1.72 0.68 -11.59
CA CYS A 154 -0.45 1.37 -11.44
C CYS A 154 -0.36 2.18 -10.13
N GLY A 155 -1.50 2.49 -9.50
CA GLY A 155 -1.59 3.29 -8.28
C GLY A 155 -2.11 4.71 -8.51
N ALA A 156 -2.29 5.13 -9.78
CA ALA A 156 -2.94 6.40 -10.09
C ALA A 156 -4.44 6.34 -9.76
N THR A 157 -4.98 7.42 -9.22
CA THR A 157 -6.40 7.63 -8.98
C THR A 157 -6.87 8.89 -9.69
N GLY A 158 -8.16 8.98 -9.95
CA GLY A 158 -8.75 10.19 -10.50
C GLY A 158 -10.21 10.03 -10.88
N PHE A 159 -10.76 11.07 -11.48
CA PHE A 159 -12.09 11.06 -12.05
C PHE A 159 -11.99 11.13 -13.58
N ARG A 160 -12.64 10.22 -14.30
CA ARG A 160 -12.78 10.31 -15.75
C ARG A 160 -14.01 11.16 -16.06
N PRO A 161 -13.86 12.34 -16.70
CA PRO A 161 -15.01 13.17 -17.05
C PRO A 161 -15.82 12.55 -18.20
N GLY A 162 -17.11 12.89 -18.22
CA GLY A 162 -18.13 12.48 -19.19
C GLY A 162 -19.27 13.51 -19.19
N GLN A 163 -20.44 13.16 -19.73
CA GLN A 163 -21.58 14.08 -19.71
C GLN A 163 -22.11 14.23 -18.28
N PRO A 164 -22.30 15.45 -17.74
CA PRO A 164 -22.79 15.65 -16.37
C PRO A 164 -24.14 14.96 -16.09
N GLU A 165 -25.00 14.85 -17.10
CA GLU A 165 -26.32 14.23 -17.01
C GLU A 165 -26.25 12.71 -16.80
N GLU A 166 -25.11 12.08 -17.11
CA GLU A 166 -24.85 10.65 -16.87
C GLU A 166 -24.32 10.38 -15.45
N LEU A 167 -24.00 11.42 -14.67
CA LEU A 167 -23.50 11.26 -13.30
C LEU A 167 -24.66 10.99 -12.34
N THR A 168 -24.81 9.73 -11.93
CA THR A 168 -25.73 9.34 -10.86
C THR A 168 -25.03 9.36 -9.49
N PRO A 169 -25.78 9.48 -8.37
CA PRO A 169 -25.21 9.34 -7.03
C PRO A 169 -24.41 8.03 -6.85
N GLU A 170 -24.93 6.92 -7.38
CA GLU A 170 -24.26 5.61 -7.31
C GLU A 170 -22.92 5.63 -8.05
N LEU A 171 -22.87 6.28 -9.21
CA LEU A 171 -21.63 6.43 -9.98
C LEU A 171 -20.63 7.34 -9.28
N ALA A 172 -21.11 8.37 -8.58
CA ALA A 172 -20.28 9.28 -7.81
C ALA A 172 -19.63 8.61 -6.58
N GLU A 173 -20.26 7.57 -6.02
CA GLU A 173 -19.75 6.79 -4.89
C GLU A 173 -18.95 5.55 -5.30
N THR A 174 -19.09 5.09 -6.55
CA THR A 174 -18.42 3.89 -7.04
C THR A 174 -17.00 4.20 -7.52
N ILE A 175 -16.02 3.46 -6.98
CA ILE A 175 -14.63 3.47 -7.47
C ILE A 175 -14.42 2.29 -8.42
N PHE A 176 -13.97 2.58 -9.63
CA PHE A 176 -13.71 1.58 -10.66
C PHE A 176 -12.23 1.20 -10.64
N GLU A 177 -11.90 -0.06 -10.30
CA GLU A 177 -10.54 -0.55 -10.54
C GLU A 177 -10.29 -0.72 -12.04
N VAL A 178 -9.19 -0.12 -12.52
CA VAL A 178 -8.82 -0.10 -13.94
C VAL A 178 -7.37 -0.46 -14.20
N ASP A 179 -7.04 -0.86 -15.41
CA ASP A 179 -5.69 -0.90 -15.97
C ASP A 179 -5.53 0.08 -17.14
N ASP A 180 -4.31 0.24 -17.64
CA ASP A 180 -4.02 1.04 -18.84
C ASP A 180 -4.52 2.50 -18.81
N CYS A 181 -4.55 3.13 -17.62
CA CYS A 181 -4.81 4.56 -17.52
C CYS A 181 -3.64 5.39 -18.11
N PRO A 182 -3.84 6.69 -18.40
CA PRO A 182 -2.79 7.53 -19.00
C PRO A 182 -1.45 7.52 -18.22
N GLU A 183 -1.51 7.45 -16.88
CA GLU A 183 -0.32 7.42 -16.01
C GLU A 183 0.51 6.13 -16.14
N CYS A 184 -0.08 5.04 -16.64
CA CYS A 184 0.64 3.81 -16.97
C CYS A 184 1.71 4.06 -18.06
N TYR A 185 1.45 5.00 -18.98
CA TYR A 185 2.31 5.29 -20.12
C TYR A 185 3.16 6.56 -19.92
N HIS A 186 2.59 7.58 -19.27
CA HIS A 186 3.21 8.90 -19.11
C HIS A 186 4.07 9.06 -17.85
N GLY A 187 4.15 8.02 -17.02
CA GLY A 187 5.34 7.81 -16.21
C GLY A 187 5.33 8.42 -14.81
N ARG A 188 4.33 8.06 -13.99
CA ARG A 188 4.56 7.96 -12.54
C ARG A 188 5.07 6.58 -12.08
N ASN A 189 5.09 5.57 -12.97
CA ASN A 189 5.46 4.18 -12.62
C ASN A 189 6.45 3.47 -13.55
N ARG A 190 7.05 4.16 -14.54
CA ARG A 190 8.13 3.55 -15.34
C ARG A 190 9.45 3.62 -14.56
N TYR A 191 9.63 2.72 -13.60
CA TYR A 191 10.99 2.36 -13.20
C TYR A 191 11.60 1.58 -14.36
N ARG A 192 12.48 2.24 -15.13
CA ARG A 192 13.45 1.54 -15.95
C ARG A 192 14.22 0.64 -15.01
N LEU A 193 14.09 -0.67 -15.19
CA LEU A 193 15.11 -1.60 -14.73
C LEU A 193 16.36 -1.25 -15.54
N SER A 194 17.28 -0.52 -14.91
CA SER A 194 18.64 -0.32 -15.38
C SER A 194 19.57 -0.82 -14.29
#